data_AF-A0AAD9F2S9-F1
#
_entry.id   AF-A0AAD9F2S9-F1
#
_cell.length_a   1.000
_cell.length_b   1.000
_cell.length_c   1.000
_cell.angle_alpha   90.00
_cell.angle_beta   90.00
_cell.angle_gamma   90.00
#
_symmetry.space_group_name_H-M   'P 1'
#
loop_
_entity.id
_entity.type
_entity.pdbx_description
1 polymer ?
#
loop_
_entity_poly.entity_id
_entity_poly.type
_entity_poly.pdbx_seq_one_letter_code
_entity_poly.pdbx_strand_id
1 'polypeptide(L)'
;MLYATCGCNDNSSSFNIKSHGGRETHIDNKLGSAMANPYIVLAATVAAGLDGIKRNLNIESGVNKAPGQQKDFAVPVKLDEALEALSEDQVICSTLGEPFVQYFIAMKKFEIETQELDDERNKCLEYFI
;
A
#
# COMPACT_ATOMS: atom_id res chain seq x y z
N MET A 1 -7.72 5.10 -10.77
CA MET A 1 -7.58 3.78 -10.14
C MET A 1 -6.15 3.32 -10.34
N LEU A 2 -5.46 3.00 -9.26
CA LEU A 2 -4.12 2.44 -9.27
C LEU A 2 -4.22 0.93 -9.05
N TYR A 3 -3.35 0.14 -9.68
CA TYR A 3 -3.31 -1.32 -9.50
C TYR A 3 -1.93 -1.75 -9.07
N ALA A 4 -1.87 -2.73 -8.17
CA ALA A 4 -0.64 -3.42 -7.82
C ALA A 4 -0.28 -4.37 -8.96
N THR A 5 0.90 -4.14 -9.55
CA THR A 5 1.39 -4.89 -10.70
C THR A 5 2.71 -5.57 -10.37
N CYS A 6 2.96 -6.75 -10.93
CA CYS A 6 4.18 -7.51 -10.75
C CYS A 6 4.84 -7.81 -12.10
N GLY A 7 6.16 -7.64 -12.21
CA GLY A 7 6.90 -7.92 -13.44
C GLY A 7 8.35 -8.34 -13.16
N CYS A 8 8.97 -8.98 -14.15
CA CYS A 8 10.38 -9.39 -14.09
C CYS A 8 11.24 -8.45 -14.94
N ASN A 9 12.21 -7.78 -14.31
CA ASN A 9 13.07 -6.78 -14.94
C ASN A 9 12.29 -5.67 -15.68
N ASP A 10 11.08 -5.34 -15.21
CA ASP A 10 10.22 -4.30 -15.76
C ASP A 10 10.12 -3.12 -14.78
N ASN A 11 10.71 -1.99 -15.17
CA ASN A 11 10.74 -0.80 -14.32
C ASN A 11 9.39 -0.10 -14.20
N SER A 12 8.39 -0.44 -15.01
CA SER A 12 7.05 0.14 -14.95
C SER A 12 6.10 -0.60 -13.99
N SER A 13 6.50 -1.77 -13.49
CA SER A 13 5.74 -2.54 -12.49
C SER A 13 5.91 -2.00 -11.07
N SER A 14 4.85 -2.11 -10.26
CA SER A 14 4.81 -1.71 -8.84
C SER A 14 5.73 -2.58 -7.97
N PHE A 15 5.67 -3.89 -8.18
CA PHE A 15 6.59 -4.88 -7.62
C PHE A 15 7.46 -5.41 -8.76
N ASN A 16 8.75 -5.13 -8.73
CA ASN A 16 9.66 -5.54 -9.79
C ASN A 16 10.63 -6.61 -9.28
N ILE A 17 10.58 -7.78 -9.87
CA ILE A 17 11.50 -8.88 -9.59
C ILE A 17 12.75 -8.63 -10.43
N LYS A 18 13.84 -8.27 -9.77
CA LYS A 18 15.17 -8.13 -10.39
C LYS A 18 15.82 -9.50 -10.42
N SER A 19 16.00 -10.06 -11.62
CA SER A 19 16.64 -11.38 -11.80
C SER A 19 17.64 -11.31 -12.94
N HIS A 20 18.93 -11.42 -12.59
CA HIS A 20 20.04 -11.33 -13.55
C HIS A 20 20.86 -12.64 -13.61
N GLY A 21 20.25 -13.78 -13.30
CA GLY A 21 20.90 -15.10 -13.38
C GLY A 21 21.97 -15.39 -12.33
N GLY A 22 22.21 -14.49 -11.37
CA GLY A 22 23.10 -14.66 -10.23
C GLY A 22 22.36 -14.80 -8.89
N ARG A 23 23.08 -14.71 -7.76
CA ARG A 23 22.50 -14.76 -6.40
C ARG A 23 21.78 -13.47 -5.97
N GLU A 24 21.68 -12.48 -6.84
CA GLU A 24 21.19 -11.13 -6.53
C GLU A 24 19.70 -10.96 -6.83
N THR A 25 18.92 -12.04 -6.83
CA THR A 25 17.47 -11.94 -7.04
C THR A 25 16.82 -11.22 -5.86
N HIS A 26 16.20 -10.08 -6.13
CA HIS A 26 15.49 -9.27 -5.14
C HIS A 26 14.22 -8.67 -5.74
N ILE A 27 13.37 -8.13 -4.87
CA ILE A 27 12.11 -7.50 -5.23
C ILE A 27 12.20 -6.02 -4.86
N ASP A 28 11.96 -5.15 -5.85
CA ASP A 28 11.76 -3.73 -5.62
C ASP A 28 10.27 -3.46 -5.39
N ASN A 29 9.91 -3.03 -4.17
CA ASN A 29 8.57 -2.50 -3.88
C ASN A 29 8.56 -0.98 -4.11
N LYS A 30 7.82 -0.52 -5.12
CA LYS A 30 7.72 0.88 -5.53
C LYS A 30 6.42 1.58 -5.09
N LEU A 31 5.56 0.90 -4.32
CA LEU A 31 4.32 1.50 -3.82
C LEU A 31 4.55 2.44 -2.62
N GLY A 32 5.70 2.33 -1.97
CA GLY A 32 6.05 3.17 -0.81
C GLY A 32 6.29 4.64 -1.19
N SER A 33 5.96 5.53 -0.26
CA SER A 33 6.28 6.96 -0.33
C SER A 33 7.39 7.32 0.65
N ALA A 34 8.18 8.36 0.34
CA ALA A 34 9.22 8.88 1.22
C ALA A 34 8.68 9.42 2.55
N MET A 35 7.38 9.75 2.62
CA MET A 35 6.72 10.20 3.85
C MET A 35 6.28 9.04 4.75
N ALA A 36 6.35 7.80 4.28
CA ALA A 36 5.91 6.65 5.04
C ALA A 36 6.95 6.28 6.12
N ASN A 37 6.49 5.74 7.24
CA ASN A 37 7.37 5.20 8.26
C ASN A 37 8.05 3.91 7.72
N PRO A 38 9.39 3.88 7.55
CA PRO A 38 10.06 2.75 6.92
C PRO A 38 9.92 1.45 7.71
N TYR A 39 9.77 1.53 9.04
CA TYR A 39 9.59 0.36 9.90
C TYR A 39 8.21 -0.27 9.70
N ILE A 40 7.15 0.54 9.63
CA ILE A 40 5.79 0.04 9.41
C ILE A 40 5.67 -0.56 8.01
N VAL A 41 6.22 0.13 6.99
CA VAL A 41 6.22 -0.36 5.60
C VAL A 41 6.95 -1.69 5.49
N LEU A 42 8.14 -1.81 6.10
CA LEU A 42 8.91 -3.05 6.08
C LEU A 42 8.17 -4.19 6.80
N ALA A 43 7.64 -3.92 7.99
CA ALA A 43 6.90 -4.91 8.77
C ALA A 43 5.66 -5.42 8.00
N ALA A 44 4.85 -4.52 7.44
CA ALA A 44 3.69 -4.89 6.65
C ALA A 44 4.06 -5.67 5.38
N THR A 45 5.13 -5.26 4.68
CA THR A 45 5.62 -5.95 3.48
C THR A 45 6.08 -7.37 3.79
N VAL A 46 6.84 -7.55 4.88
CA VAL A 46 7.31 -8.88 5.32
C VAL A 46 6.14 -9.73 5.79
N ALA A 47 5.16 -9.16 6.50
CA ALA A 47 3.96 -9.85 6.94
C ALA A 47 3.17 -10.42 5.75
N ALA A 48 2.90 -9.58 4.74
CA ALA A 48 2.21 -9.99 3.52
C ALA A 48 2.97 -11.07 2.75
N GLY A 49 4.30 -10.94 2.64
CA GLY A 49 5.15 -11.94 1.98
C GLY A 49 5.13 -13.29 2.71
N LEU A 50 5.25 -13.28 4.03
CA LEU A 50 5.22 -14.50 4.85
C LEU A 50 3.87 -15.21 4.75
N ASP A 51 2.78 -14.45 4.76
CA ASP A 51 1.45 -14.99 4.60
C ASP A 51 1.22 -15.59 3.19
N GLY A 52 1.74 -14.95 2.14
CA GLY A 52 1.76 -15.50 0.79
C GLY A 52 2.47 -16.85 0.70
N ILE A 53 3.62 -17.00 1.39
CA ILE A 53 4.35 -18.27 1.50
C ILE A 53 3.52 -19.32 2.24
N LYS A 54 2.95 -18.97 3.40
CA LYS A 54 2.11 -19.90 4.20
C LYS A 54 0.91 -20.42 3.41
N ARG A 55 0.30 -19.56 2.59
CA ARG A 55 -0.87 -19.89 1.75
C ARG A 55 -0.50 -20.50 0.40
N ASN A 56 0.79 -20.65 0.08
CA ASN A 56 1.29 -21.13 -1.21
C ASN A 56 0.66 -20.38 -2.40
N LEU A 57 0.57 -19.05 -2.32
CA LEU A 57 -0.01 -18.25 -3.39
C LEU A 57 0.89 -18.28 -4.63
N ASN A 58 0.29 -18.50 -5.80
CA ASN A 58 0.99 -18.50 -7.07
C ASN A 58 0.86 -17.13 -7.76
N ILE A 59 1.99 -16.63 -8.27
CA ILE A 59 2.17 -15.33 -8.93
C ILE A 59 2.06 -15.42 -10.47
N GLU A 60 2.05 -16.62 -11.04
CA GLU A 60 2.26 -16.87 -12.49
C GLU A 60 1.24 -16.19 -13.44
N SER A 61 0.07 -15.79 -12.95
CA SER A 61 -0.93 -15.07 -13.76
C SER A 61 -0.59 -13.59 -13.99
N GLY A 62 0.22 -12.98 -13.11
CA GLY A 62 0.55 -11.55 -13.16
C GLY A 62 1.81 -11.24 -13.98
N VAL A 63 2.90 -11.97 -13.72
CA VAL A 63 4.25 -11.69 -14.29
C VAL A 63 4.31 -11.80 -15.81
N ASN A 64 3.46 -12.63 -16.40
CA ASN A 64 3.42 -12.85 -17.86
C ASN A 64 2.60 -11.78 -18.63
N LYS A 65 1.89 -10.89 -17.92
CA LYS A 65 1.08 -9.82 -18.51
C LYS A 65 1.81 -8.50 -18.42
N ALA A 66 1.66 -7.65 -19.45
CA ALA A 66 2.15 -6.28 -19.38
C ALA A 66 1.48 -5.54 -18.20
N PRO A 67 2.16 -4.62 -17.49
CA PRO A 67 1.62 -3.98 -16.28
C PRO A 67 0.26 -3.29 -16.52
N GLY A 68 0.07 -2.66 -17.68
CA GLY A 68 -1.21 -2.03 -18.04
C GLY A 68 -2.40 -3.01 -18.20
N GLN A 69 -2.13 -4.31 -18.29
CA GLN A 69 -3.14 -5.37 -18.39
C GLN A 69 -3.43 -6.05 -17.04
N GLN A 70 -2.64 -5.78 -16.01
CA GLN A 70 -2.83 -6.32 -14.66
C GLN A 70 -3.79 -5.41 -13.89
N LYS A 71 -5.04 -5.87 -13.71
CA LYS A 71 -6.11 -5.11 -13.03
C LYS A 71 -6.75 -5.89 -11.88
N ASP A 72 -6.08 -6.95 -11.44
CA ASP A 72 -6.61 -7.91 -10.47
C ASP A 72 -6.60 -7.36 -9.04
N PHE A 73 -5.65 -6.46 -8.73
CA PHE A 73 -5.44 -5.92 -7.39
C PHE A 73 -5.48 -4.39 -7.40
N ALA A 74 -6.64 -3.80 -7.13
CA ALA A 74 -6.77 -2.36 -7.00
C ALA A 74 -6.13 -1.86 -5.70
N VAL A 75 -5.42 -0.73 -5.78
CA VAL A 75 -4.83 -0.05 -4.62
C VAL A 75 -5.67 1.19 -4.32
N PRO A 76 -6.13 1.39 -3.07
CA PRO A 76 -6.84 2.59 -2.66
C PRO A 76 -6.04 3.85 -3.00
N VAL A 77 -6.69 4.84 -3.60
CA VAL A 77 -6.06 6.12 -4.00
C VAL A 77 -6.40 7.25 -3.06
N LYS A 78 -7.37 7.03 -2.16
CA LYS A 78 -7.73 7.95 -1.09
C LYS A 78 -7.38 7.34 0.26
N LEU A 79 -7.05 8.19 1.23
CA LEU A 79 -6.59 7.75 2.54
C LEU A 79 -7.70 7.07 3.34
N ASP A 80 -8.94 7.56 3.26
CA ASP A 80 -10.12 6.95 3.88
C ASP A 80 -10.32 5.50 3.42
N GLU A 81 -10.31 5.27 2.09
CA GLU A 81 -10.42 3.95 1.48
C GLU A 81 -9.24 3.04 1.90
N ALA A 82 -8.02 3.60 2.02
CA ALA A 82 -6.84 2.86 2.46
C ALA A 82 -6.92 2.43 3.94
N LEU A 83 -7.46 3.29 4.81
CA LEU A 83 -7.64 2.99 6.22
C LEU A 83 -8.74 1.94 6.44
N GLU A 84 -9.81 1.97 5.63
CA GLU A 84 -10.84 0.94 5.64
C GLU A 84 -10.27 -0.42 5.21
N ALA A 85 -9.55 -0.46 4.08
CA ALA A 85 -8.88 -1.69 3.63
C ALA A 85 -7.90 -2.25 4.67
N LEU A 86 -7.15 -1.38 5.37
CA LEU A 86 -6.27 -1.80 6.46
C LEU A 86 -7.05 -2.39 7.64
N SER A 87 -8.21 -1.82 7.97
CA SER A 87 -9.04 -2.29 9.08
C SER A 87 -9.64 -3.69 8.84
N GLU A 88 -9.84 -4.05 7.58
CA GLU A 88 -10.37 -5.35 7.15
C GLU A 88 -9.27 -6.42 6.96
N ASP A 89 -8.00 -6.00 6.84
CA ASP A 89 -6.87 -6.91 6.65
C ASP A 89 -6.44 -7.56 7.97
N GLN A 90 -6.95 -8.76 8.23
CA GLN A 90 -6.62 -9.54 9.43
C GLN A 90 -5.15 -9.95 9.48
N VAL A 91 -4.48 -10.16 8.35
CA VAL A 91 -3.07 -10.58 8.32
C VAL A 91 -2.20 -9.44 8.84
N ILE A 92 -2.42 -8.24 8.33
CA ILE A 92 -1.67 -7.05 8.75
C ILE A 92 -2.06 -6.63 10.16
N CYS A 93 -3.36 -6.63 10.50
CA CYS A 93 -3.86 -6.32 11.84
C CYS A 93 -3.25 -7.22 12.91
N SER A 94 -3.26 -8.54 12.69
CA SER A 94 -2.70 -9.50 13.66
C SER A 94 -1.17 -9.41 13.75
N THR A 95 -0.48 -9.15 12.64
CA THR A 95 0.99 -9.11 12.62
C THR A 95 1.56 -7.85 13.25
N LEU A 96 0.94 -6.68 13.01
CA LEU A 96 1.36 -5.41 13.62
C LEU A 96 0.79 -5.23 15.04
N GLY A 97 -0.26 -5.99 15.38
CA GLY A 97 -0.98 -5.91 16.64
C GLY A 97 -2.23 -5.05 16.51
N GLU A 98 -3.39 -5.63 16.84
CA GLU A 98 -4.69 -4.96 16.73
C GLU A 98 -4.75 -3.62 17.45
N PRO A 99 -4.25 -3.47 18.70
CA PRO A 99 -4.30 -2.17 19.39
C PRO A 99 -3.48 -1.09 18.66
N PHE A 100 -2.36 -1.47 18.06
CA PHE A 100 -1.52 -0.55 17.30
C PHE A 100 -2.24 -0.10 16.03
N VAL A 101 -2.82 -1.02 15.26
CA VAL A 101 -3.53 -0.70 14.03
C VAL A 101 -4.77 0.14 14.29
N GLN A 102 -5.54 -0.17 15.33
CA GLN A 102 -6.68 0.65 15.75
C GLN A 102 -6.27 2.09 16.08
N TYR A 103 -5.20 2.27 16.86
CA TYR A 103 -4.68 3.59 17.16
C TYR A 103 -4.18 4.33 15.92
N PHE A 104 -3.45 3.63 15.05
CA PHE A 104 -2.95 4.20 13.80
C PHE A 104 -4.09 4.70 12.91
N ILE A 105 -5.14 3.90 12.75
CA ILE A 105 -6.33 4.28 11.97
C ILE A 105 -7.04 5.47 12.61
N ALA A 106 -7.27 5.45 13.93
CA ALA A 106 -7.93 6.56 14.62
C ALA A 106 -7.16 7.88 14.46
N MET A 107 -5.84 7.84 14.61
CA MET A 107 -4.99 9.02 14.42
C MET A 107 -5.05 9.55 12.98
N LYS A 108 -5.04 8.66 11.98
CA LYS A 108 -5.14 9.08 10.57
C LYS A 108 -6.52 9.60 10.19
N LYS A 109 -7.60 9.08 10.78
CA LYS A 109 -8.95 9.65 10.61
C LYS A 109 -9.04 11.06 11.21
N PHE A 110 -8.46 11.26 12.38
CA PHE A 110 -8.40 12.59 13.00
C PHE A 110 -7.61 13.60 12.16
N GLU A 111 -6.51 13.17 11.54
CA GLU A 111 -5.72 14.00 10.61
C GLU A 111 -6.56 14.43 9.39
N ILE A 112 -7.33 13.51 8.79
CA ILE A 112 -8.25 13.83 7.68
C ILE A 112 -9.29 14.87 8.11
N GLU A 113 -10.01 14.63 9.21
CA GLU A 113 -11.05 15.53 9.71
C GLU A 113 -10.51 16.93 10.00
N THR A 114 -9.32 17.01 10.61
CA THR A 114 -8.66 18.29 10.89
C THR A 114 -8.33 19.04 9.60
N GLN A 115 -7.83 18.34 8.58
CA GLN A 115 -7.50 18.93 7.29
C GLN A 115 -8.74 19.42 6.54
N GLU A 116 -9.83 18.66 6.57
CA GLU A 116 -11.11 19.05 5.97
C GLU A 116 -11.67 20.33 6.60
N LEU A 117 -11.63 20.43 7.94
CA LEU A 117 -12.06 21.63 8.67
C LEU A 117 -11.21 22.86 8.32
N ASP A 118 -9.89 22.70 8.19
CA ASP A 118 -8.98 23.77 7.78
C ASP A 118 -9.28 24.24 6.35
N ASP A 119 -9.53 23.31 5.43
CA ASP A 119 -9.90 23.61 4.04
C ASP A 119 -11.24 24.35 3.94
N GLU A 120 -12.25 23.91 4.71
CA GLU A 120 -13.55 24.59 4.81
C GLU A 120 -13.41 26.01 5.35
N ARG A 121 -12.64 26.19 6.43
CA ARG A 121 -12.37 27.52 7.00
C ARG A 121 -11.72 28.45 5.97
N ASN A 122 -10.70 27.96 5.26
CA ASN A 122 -9.98 28.75 4.27
C ASN A 122 -10.90 29.16 3.11
N LYS A 123 -11.74 28.23 2.64
CA LYS A 123 -12.74 28.50 1.61
C LYS A 123 -13.77 29.54 2.07
N CYS A 124 -14.23 29.48 3.32
CA CYS A 124 -15.10 30.50 3.88
C CYS A 124 -14.44 31.88 3.86
N LEU A 125 -13.17 31.99 4.24
CA LEU A 125 -12.43 33.25 4.21
C LEU A 125 -12.30 33.82 2.78
N GLU A 126 -12.07 32.99 1.77
CA GLU A 126 -12.02 33.40 0.37
C GLU A 126 -13.35 33.98 -0.14
N TYR A 127 -14.49 33.57 0.42
CA TYR A 127 -15.79 34.16 0.04
C TYR A 127 -16.04 35.57 0.60
N PHE A 128 -15.25 36.02 1.58
CA PHE A 128 -15.43 37.31 2.26
C PHE A 128 -14.48 38.43 1.79
N ILE A 129 -13.60 38.15 0.81
CA ILE A 129 -12.64 39.10 0.23
C ILE A 129 -12.94 39.25 -1.26
#